data_AF-A0AAV2R7P1-F1
#
_entry.id   AF-A0AAV2R7P1-F1
#
_cell.length_a   1.000
_cell.length_b   1.000
_cell.length_c   1.000
_cell.angle_alpha   90.00
_cell.angle_beta   90.00
_cell.angle_gamma   90.00
#
_symmetry.space_group_name_H-M   'P 1'
#
loop_
_entity.id
_entity.type
_entity.pdbx_description
1 polymer ?
#
loop_
_entity_poly.entity_id
_entity_poly.type
_entity_poly.pdbx_seq_one_letter_code
_entity_poly.pdbx_strand_id
1 'polypeptide(L)'
;HVEPKQWSTPLAKAFLQAGKELGYRVGDHNAAKQVGFSPIDTTTRNGMRGSVAESYLRPANKRENLHVALNAYVTKVLFDDQKRAIGIKFDHKGRSKIALVKREVILSAGAIESPHLLMLSGVGPEEHLRKHG
;
A
#
# COMPACT_ATOMS: atom_id res chain seq x y z
N HIS A 1 -2.76 -12.35 -3.65
CA HIS A 1 -2.58 -13.82 -3.70
C HIS A 1 -1.11 -14.08 -4.05
N VAL A 2 -0.48 -15.10 -3.46
CA VAL A 2 0.93 -15.44 -3.70
C VAL A 2 0.94 -16.86 -4.26
N GLU A 3 1.55 -17.02 -5.42
CA GLU A 3 1.64 -18.31 -6.12
C GLU A 3 3.10 -18.59 -6.49
N PRO A 4 3.52 -19.86 -6.54
CA PRO A 4 4.78 -20.24 -7.15
C PRO A 4 4.85 -19.77 -8.59
N LYS A 5 6.04 -19.34 -9.02
CA LYS A 5 6.26 -18.92 -10.41
C LYS A 5 5.92 -20.07 -11.37
N GLN A 6 4.99 -19.82 -12.29
CA GLN A 6 4.49 -20.85 -13.22
C GLN A 6 5.51 -21.22 -14.32
N TRP A 7 6.51 -20.39 -14.59
CA TRP A 7 7.53 -20.63 -15.61
C TRP A 7 8.95 -20.47 -15.05
N SER A 8 9.84 -21.42 -15.34
CA SER A 8 11.23 -21.41 -14.85
C SER A 8 12.21 -21.62 -16.00
N THR A 9 13.35 -20.93 -15.93
CA THR A 9 14.51 -21.19 -16.80
C THR A 9 15.39 -22.29 -16.21
N PRO A 10 16.24 -22.93 -17.02
CA PRO A 10 17.33 -23.79 -16.51
C PRO A 10 18.27 -23.04 -15.56
N LEU A 11 18.50 -21.75 -15.79
CA LEU A 11 19.34 -20.90 -14.94
C LEU A 11 18.82 -20.83 -13.49
N ALA A 12 17.51 -20.73 -13.29
CA ALA A 12 16.94 -20.71 -11.94
C ALA A 12 17.27 -21.99 -11.15
N LYS A 13 17.26 -23.16 -11.81
CA LYS A 13 17.65 -24.42 -11.17
C LYS A 13 19.16 -24.46 -10.87
N ALA A 14 19.98 -24.04 -11.84
CA ALA A 14 21.43 -23.98 -11.67
C ALA A 14 21.84 -23.04 -10.52
N PHE A 15 21.15 -21.91 -10.36
CA PHE A 15 21.40 -20.95 -9.29
C PHE A 15 21.13 -21.54 -7.89
N LEU A 16 20.02 -22.25 -7.72
CA LEU A 16 19.71 -22.93 -6.46
C LEU A 16 20.72 -24.05 -6.16
N GLN A 17 21.14 -24.77 -7.19
CA GLN A 17 22.12 -25.85 -7.06
C GLN A 17 23.50 -25.30 -6.65
N ALA A 18 23.95 -24.20 -7.24
CA ALA A 18 25.20 -23.53 -6.84
C ALA A 18 25.18 -23.08 -5.37
N GLY A 19 24.04 -22.56 -4.89
CA GLY A 19 23.86 -22.24 -3.48
C GLY A 19 24.05 -23.45 -2.57
N LYS A 20 23.51 -24.60 -2.96
CA LYS A 20 23.68 -25.87 -2.24
C LYS A 20 25.13 -26.35 -2.24
N GLU A 21 25.83 -26.25 -3.38
CA GLU A 21 27.25 -26.63 -3.51
C GLU A 21 28.17 -25.77 -2.64
N LEU A 22 27.81 -24.51 -2.43
CA LEU A 22 28.49 -23.60 -1.51
C LEU A 22 28.10 -23.82 -0.03
N GLY A 23 27.27 -24.82 0.28
CA GLY A 23 26.84 -25.16 1.64
C GLY A 23 25.70 -24.29 2.18
N TYR A 24 25.08 -23.46 1.36
CA TYR A 24 23.93 -22.67 1.78
C TYR A 24 22.64 -23.50 1.77
N ARG A 25 21.73 -23.13 2.68
CA ARG A 25 20.37 -23.67 2.69
C ARG A 25 19.64 -23.29 1.40
N VAL A 26 18.98 -24.27 0.79
CA VAL A 26 17.94 -24.04 -0.22
C VAL A 26 16.58 -24.32 0.41
N GLY A 27 15.67 -23.36 0.39
CA GLY A 27 14.35 -23.51 1.00
C GLY A 27 13.47 -22.28 0.79
N ASP A 28 12.33 -22.21 1.47
CA ASP A 28 11.38 -21.11 1.35
C ASP A 28 11.87 -19.83 2.06
N HIS A 29 11.94 -18.73 1.31
CA HIS A 29 12.28 -17.38 1.80
C HIS A 29 11.22 -16.77 2.72
N ASN A 30 9.97 -17.27 2.69
CA ASN A 30 8.90 -16.85 3.61
C ASN A 30 8.89 -17.66 4.91
N ALA A 31 9.73 -18.69 5.04
CA ALA A 31 9.85 -19.45 6.27
C ALA A 31 10.61 -18.67 7.37
N ALA A 32 10.56 -19.18 8.61
CA ALA A 32 11.22 -18.56 9.77
C ALA A 32 12.73 -18.31 9.59
N LYS A 33 13.41 -19.07 8.71
CA LYS A 33 14.82 -18.85 8.34
C LYS A 33 14.88 -18.37 6.90
N GLN A 34 15.10 -17.06 6.72
CA GLN A 34 15.06 -16.40 5.41
C GLN A 34 16.40 -16.40 4.68
N VAL A 35 17.53 -16.48 5.40
CA VAL A 35 18.87 -16.48 4.80
C VAL A 35 19.13 -17.80 4.09
N GLY A 36 19.36 -17.73 2.79
CA GLY A 36 19.63 -18.87 1.92
C GLY A 36 19.20 -18.60 0.48
N PHE A 37 19.10 -19.68 -0.29
CA PHE A 37 18.63 -19.67 -1.66
C PHE A 37 17.19 -20.18 -1.70
N SER A 38 16.33 -19.57 -2.51
CA SER A 38 14.91 -19.93 -2.59
C SER A 38 14.39 -19.81 -4.01
N PRO A 39 13.46 -20.69 -4.45
CA PRO A 39 12.54 -20.36 -5.51
C PRO A 39 11.80 -19.05 -5.20
N ILE A 40 11.41 -18.31 -6.23
CA ILE A 40 10.69 -17.04 -6.07
C ILE A 40 9.20 -17.29 -6.25
N ASP A 41 8.42 -16.88 -5.26
CA ASP A 41 6.98 -16.77 -5.38
C ASP A 41 6.61 -15.37 -5.87
N THR A 42 5.52 -15.28 -6.62
CA THR A 42 5.09 -14.02 -7.21
C THR A 42 3.70 -13.64 -6.72
N THR A 43 3.46 -12.34 -6.58
CA THR A 43 2.11 -11.81 -6.32
C THR A 43 1.30 -11.83 -7.61
N THR A 44 0.88 -13.03 -8.00
CA THR A 44 0.16 -13.34 -9.22
C THR A 44 -1.08 -14.18 -8.93
N ARG A 45 -2.02 -14.16 -9.87
CA ARG A 45 -3.17 -15.06 -9.90
C ARG A 45 -3.39 -15.48 -11.35
N ASN A 46 -3.34 -16.79 -11.62
CA ASN A 46 -3.49 -17.33 -12.99
C ASN A 46 -2.55 -16.66 -14.01
N GLY A 47 -1.27 -16.49 -13.64
CA GLY A 47 -0.26 -15.86 -14.51
C GLY A 47 -0.40 -14.35 -14.71
N MET A 48 -1.42 -13.71 -14.13
CA MET A 48 -1.61 -12.25 -14.19
C MET A 48 -1.20 -11.58 -12.87
N ARG A 49 -0.87 -10.29 -12.93
CA ARG A 49 -0.54 -9.49 -11.74
C ARG A 49 -1.70 -9.47 -10.73
N GLY A 50 -1.44 -9.94 -9.51
CA GLY A 50 -2.38 -9.87 -8.39
C GLY A 50 -2.30 -8.54 -7.64
N SER A 51 -2.83 -7.47 -8.21
CA SER A 51 -2.84 -6.15 -7.55
C SER A 51 -3.75 -6.11 -6.32
N VAL A 52 -3.51 -5.19 -5.37
CA VAL A 52 -4.39 -4.99 -4.20
C VAL A 52 -5.83 -4.66 -4.63
N ALA A 53 -5.99 -3.84 -5.66
CA ALA A 53 -7.30 -3.51 -6.21
C ALA A 53 -8.02 -4.74 -6.77
N GLU A 54 -7.30 -5.61 -7.49
CA GLU A 54 -7.86 -6.88 -7.99
C GLU A 54 -8.20 -7.84 -6.85
N SER A 55 -7.32 -7.99 -5.88
CA SER A 55 -7.45 -9.02 -4.86
C SER A 55 -8.42 -8.65 -3.72
N TYR A 56 -8.60 -7.37 -3.42
CA TYR A 56 -9.42 -6.90 -2.29
C TYR A 56 -10.60 -6.04 -2.71
N LEU A 57 -10.41 -5.06 -3.59
CA LEU A 57 -11.47 -4.10 -3.95
C LEU A 57 -12.45 -4.66 -4.97
N ARG A 58 -11.98 -5.32 -6.04
CA ARG A 58 -12.86 -5.89 -7.08
C ARG A 58 -13.87 -6.88 -6.51
N PRO A 59 -13.51 -7.85 -5.65
CA PRO A 59 -14.47 -8.80 -5.09
C PRO A 59 -15.48 -8.13 -4.15
N ALA A 60 -15.10 -7.01 -3.52
CA ALA A 60 -15.93 -6.28 -2.57
C ALA A 60 -16.78 -5.16 -3.20
N ASN A 61 -16.64 -4.90 -4.51
CA ASN A 61 -17.17 -3.69 -5.15
C ASN A 61 -18.71 -3.59 -5.18
N LYS A 62 -19.42 -4.71 -4.96
CA LYS A 62 -20.89 -4.75 -4.91
C LYS A 62 -21.45 -4.48 -3.52
N ARG A 63 -20.61 -4.34 -2.49
CA ARG A 63 -21.07 -4.09 -1.12
C ARG A 63 -21.58 -2.66 -1.01
N GLU A 64 -22.81 -2.48 -0.56
CA GLU A 64 -23.44 -1.15 -0.46
C GLU A 64 -22.74 -0.22 0.54
N ASN A 65 -22.02 -0.79 1.51
CA ASN A 65 -21.26 -0.05 2.52
C ASN A 65 -19.81 0.29 2.10
N LEU A 66 -19.42 0.02 0.85
CA LEU A 66 -18.10 0.36 0.31
C LEU A 66 -18.24 1.32 -0.88
N HIS A 67 -17.66 2.51 -0.75
CA HIS A 67 -17.63 3.50 -1.82
C HIS A 67 -16.18 3.78 -2.24
N VAL A 68 -15.93 3.75 -3.55
CA VAL A 68 -14.60 4.04 -4.13
C VAL A 68 -14.73 5.23 -5.07
N ALA A 69 -14.02 6.31 -4.75
CA ALA A 69 -13.92 7.49 -5.60
C ALA A 69 -12.56 7.48 -6.32
N LEU A 70 -12.59 7.35 -7.65
CA LEU A 70 -11.39 7.49 -8.47
C LEU A 70 -11.17 8.96 -8.84
N ASN A 71 -9.93 9.34 -9.12
CA ASN A 71 -9.55 10.71 -9.46
C ASN A 71 -9.97 11.74 -8.39
N ALA A 72 -9.92 11.31 -7.12
CA ALA A 72 -10.22 12.12 -5.95
C ALA A 72 -8.93 12.29 -5.14
N TYR A 73 -8.32 13.48 -5.22
CA TYR A 73 -7.04 13.76 -4.57
C TYR A 73 -7.27 14.47 -3.24
N VAL A 74 -6.93 13.83 -2.12
CA VAL A 74 -7.09 14.41 -0.79
C VAL A 74 -6.03 15.49 -0.56
N THR A 75 -6.47 16.69 -0.19
CA THR A 75 -5.60 17.85 -0.01
C THR A 75 -5.47 18.29 1.44
N LYS A 76 -6.43 17.91 2.31
CA LYS A 76 -6.38 18.25 3.74
C LYS A 76 -7.22 17.29 4.59
N VAL A 77 -6.75 16.94 5.77
CA VAL A 77 -7.56 16.35 6.86
C VAL A 77 -8.14 17.49 7.68
N LEU A 78 -9.43 17.40 8.00
CA LEU A 78 -10.16 18.39 8.78
C LEU A 78 -10.21 17.94 10.24
N PHE A 79 -9.91 18.85 11.15
CA PHE A 79 -9.93 18.62 12.60
C PHE A 79 -10.94 19.56 13.28
N ASP A 80 -11.55 19.08 14.36
CA ASP A 80 -12.31 19.94 15.28
C ASP A 80 -11.40 20.65 16.30
N ASP A 81 -12.00 21.47 17.16
CA ASP A 81 -11.29 22.22 18.21
C ASP A 81 -10.59 21.31 19.24
N GLN A 82 -11.03 20.06 19.37
CA GLN A 82 -10.37 19.06 20.22
C GLN A 82 -9.32 18.23 19.46
N LYS A 83 -8.93 18.66 18.26
CA LYS A 83 -7.94 18.00 17.39
C LYS A 83 -8.34 16.59 16.96
N ARG A 84 -9.64 16.30 16.88
CA ARG A 84 -10.15 15.02 16.35
C ARG A 84 -10.39 15.16 14.85
N ALA A 85 -9.99 14.16 14.06
CA ALA A 85 -10.25 14.16 12.63
C ALA A 85 -11.75 13.97 12.35
N ILE A 86 -12.37 14.94 11.70
CA ILE A 86 -13.81 14.98 11.41
C ILE A 86 -14.13 14.81 9.92
N GLY A 87 -13.12 14.85 9.06
CA GLY A 87 -13.32 14.66 7.63
C GLY A 87 -12.08 14.94 6.80
N ILE A 88 -12.28 14.99 5.49
CA ILE A 88 -11.26 15.33 4.51
C ILE A 88 -11.78 16.36 3.52
N LYS A 89 -10.87 17.22 3.06
CA LYS A 89 -11.03 18.04 1.86
C LYS A 89 -10.26 17.38 0.72
N PHE A 90 -10.89 17.28 -0.45
CA PHE A 90 -10.30 16.65 -1.62
C PHE A 90 -10.69 17.39 -2.89
N ASP A 91 -9.83 17.36 -3.90
CA ASP A 91 -10.20 17.72 -5.27
C ASP A 91 -10.82 16.50 -5.95
N HIS A 92 -11.95 16.69 -6.64
CA HIS A 92 -12.48 15.67 -7.51
C HIS A 92 -12.97 16.32 -8.81
N LYS A 93 -12.21 16.07 -9.87
CA LYS A 93 -12.44 16.63 -11.21
C LYS A 93 -12.36 18.18 -11.21
N GLY A 94 -11.35 18.74 -10.56
CA GLY A 94 -11.09 20.19 -10.51
C GLY A 94 -12.05 20.96 -9.61
N ARG A 95 -12.81 20.26 -8.76
CA ARG A 95 -13.71 20.88 -7.78
C ARG A 95 -13.34 20.40 -6.40
N SER A 96 -13.15 21.35 -5.50
CA SER A 96 -12.94 21.06 -4.09
C SER A 96 -14.24 20.57 -3.44
N LYS A 97 -14.14 19.46 -2.71
CA LYS A 97 -15.23 18.81 -1.98
C LYS A 97 -14.79 18.45 -0.56
N ILE A 98 -15.78 18.23 0.30
CA ILE A 98 -15.58 17.79 1.68
C ILE A 98 -16.35 16.47 1.88
N ALA A 99 -15.72 15.52 2.56
CA ALA A 99 -16.36 14.31 3.08
C ALA A 99 -16.15 14.26 4.60
N LEU A 100 -17.24 14.21 5.37
CA LEU A 100 -17.19 14.09 6.82
C LEU A 100 -17.19 12.61 7.23
N VAL A 101 -16.55 12.30 8.35
CA VAL A 101 -16.47 10.94 8.90
C VAL A 101 -17.09 10.87 10.29
N LYS A 102 -17.65 9.71 10.64
CA LYS A 102 -18.25 9.47 11.97
C LYS A 102 -17.26 8.87 12.98
N ARG A 103 -16.15 8.31 12.49
CA ARG A 103 -15.21 7.53 13.31
C ARG A 103 -13.78 8.01 13.13
N GLU A 104 -13.17 7.66 11.99
CA GLU A 104 -11.74 7.83 11.79
C GLU A 104 -11.42 8.19 10.33
N VAL A 105 -10.25 8.81 10.14
CA VAL A 105 -9.60 8.98 8.85
C VAL A 105 -8.33 8.13 8.87
N ILE A 106 -8.21 7.19 7.93
CA ILE A 106 -7.05 6.30 7.79
C ILE A 106 -6.21 6.77 6.60
N LEU A 107 -4.97 7.19 6.85
CA LEU A 107 -4.05 7.60 5.79
C LEU A 107 -3.30 6.39 5.24
N SER A 108 -3.55 6.12 3.96
CA SER A 108 -2.90 5.04 3.20
C SER A 108 -2.32 5.58 1.89
N ALA A 109 -1.85 6.84 1.88
CA ALA A 109 -1.31 7.50 0.69
C ALA A 109 0.14 7.09 0.37
N GLY A 110 0.74 6.23 1.20
CA GLY A 110 2.12 5.77 1.07
C GLY A 110 3.09 6.60 1.92
N ALA A 111 4.36 6.17 1.96
CA ALA A 111 5.39 6.70 2.87
C ALA A 111 5.78 8.18 2.59
N ILE A 112 5.46 8.69 1.40
CA ILE A 112 5.77 10.05 0.97
C ILE A 112 4.55 10.96 1.16
N GLU A 113 3.42 10.60 0.57
CA GLU A 113 2.23 11.47 0.56
C GLU A 113 1.51 11.51 1.91
N SER A 114 1.57 10.45 2.73
CA SER A 114 0.91 10.47 4.06
C SER A 114 1.50 11.52 4.99
N PRO A 115 2.83 11.58 5.24
CA PRO A 115 3.41 12.65 6.06
C PRO A 115 3.27 14.03 5.40
N HIS A 116 3.33 14.12 4.06
CA HIS A 116 3.10 15.38 3.37
C HIS A 116 1.69 15.91 3.61
N LEU A 117 0.67 15.07 3.46
CA LEU A 117 -0.73 15.43 3.73
C LEU A 117 -0.95 15.81 5.20
N LEU A 118 -0.30 15.12 6.14
CA LEU A 118 -0.35 15.50 7.55
C LEU A 118 0.19 16.92 7.75
N MET A 119 1.33 17.27 7.15
CA MET A 119 1.87 18.62 7.23
C MET A 119 0.93 19.67 6.61
N LEU A 120 0.36 19.40 5.43
CA LEU A 120 -0.67 20.26 4.80
C LEU A 120 -1.92 20.43 5.69
N SER A 121 -2.15 19.46 6.58
CA SER A 121 -3.26 19.44 7.54
C SER A 121 -2.91 20.05 8.89
N GLY A 122 -1.69 20.59 9.07
CA GLY A 122 -1.24 21.19 10.32
C GLY A 122 -0.70 20.19 11.35
N VAL A 123 -0.37 18.97 10.93
CA VAL A 123 0.24 17.93 11.78
C VAL A 123 1.67 17.67 11.30
N GLY A 124 2.63 18.16 12.06
CA GLY A 124 4.05 18.07 11.71
C GLY A 124 4.91 18.97 12.61
N PRO A 125 6.21 19.12 12.29
CA PRO A 125 7.12 19.98 13.05
C PRO A 125 6.64 21.44 13.06
N GLU A 126 6.47 22.02 14.24
CA GLU A 126 5.89 23.36 14.43
C GLU A 126 6.61 24.44 13.61
N GLU A 127 7.94 24.48 13.67
CA GLU A 127 8.72 25.48 12.92
C GLU A 127 8.51 25.38 11.40
N HIS A 128 8.38 24.17 10.89
CA HIS A 128 8.16 23.95 9.45
C HIS A 128 6.74 24.37 9.06
N LEU A 129 5.74 24.01 9.86
CA LEU A 129 4.36 24.43 9.64
C LEU A 129 4.23 25.95 9.66
N ARG A 130 4.86 26.63 10.62
CA ARG A 130 4.79 28.10 10.75
C ARG A 130 5.46 28.84 9.58
N LYS A 131 6.44 28.22 8.91
CA LYS A 131 7.09 28.79 7.71
C LYS A 131 6.22 28.72 6.45
N HIS A 132 5.26 27.81 6.41
CA HIS A 132 4.48 27.48 5.20
C HIS A 132 2.96 27.64 5.37
N GLY A 133 2.48 27.97 6.57
CA GLY A 133 1.07 28.03 6.96
C GLY A 133 0.48 29.43 6.99
#